data_AF-A0A3D3JLY1-F1
#
_entry.id   AF-A0A3D3JLY1-F1
#
_cell.length_a   1.000
_cell.length_b   1.000
_cell.length_c   1.000
_cell.angle_alpha   90.00
_cell.angle_beta   90.00
_cell.angle_gamma   90.00
#
_symmetry.space_group_name_H-M   'P 1'
#
loop_
_entity.id
_entity.type
_entity.pdbx_description
1 polymer ?
#
loop_
_entity_poly.entity_id
_entity_poly.type
_entity_poly.pdbx_seq_one_letter_code
_entity_poly.pdbx_strand_id
1 'polypeptide(L)'
;MQDGCILACVVALFLGVPSVAQTAELVAHYTFAEGTGEVVNDATGNGNNGQIHGAELITGKAGSALRFNGETDYVDFGDAPGLEFADAVTIAAWVYPESVPVCHSLIVGRKVGAFGLFQHSMLAYAIAWVVPNHRVYASARMSRNKWSHVAMTFDGTVLKLYINGRLRTSKESFGEQISNDSAFRMGGAPPGRKEDGFKGLLTDVRLYDRAHSADEINASFMEKPGLTEEEIETILAEEARALAFTNELAAKPYAYYFDKRVVVALDTSGLGELPAGSRAVVDLGRQGNAGALHEKDVPLRTASPEASVSFTNLQLLPGEYEVAAKVVDRDGQQIGAGSSGKFSWPQELSWPGQTAKMKVLNNLVTELLNVKLPAGSEYTFTNPREGWVFVASTARVNTGARLWIGVDSTAREAAVIDHGEEQPPTVEAMRFLPAGPHRLTIARQGKPVLEKLVVRAIPHLAYSGFPRTSRIKNHGPYDWEYLEKHDILATANTMVGRI
;
A
#
# COMPACT_ATOMS: atom_id res chain seq x y z
N MET A 1 -73.98 -51.52 -38.65
CA MET A 1 -73.12 -52.11 -37.61
C MET A 1 -72.28 -50.99 -37.04
N GLN A 2 -72.15 -50.98 -35.71
CA GLN A 2 -71.69 -49.87 -34.87
C GLN A 2 -70.31 -49.33 -35.30
N ASP A 3 -70.10 -48.02 -35.16
CA ASP A 3 -69.19 -47.50 -34.14
C ASP A 3 -69.12 -45.97 -34.19
N GLY A 4 -69.27 -45.35 -33.01
CA GLY A 4 -69.24 -43.91 -32.82
C GLY A 4 -67.82 -43.36 -32.75
N CYS A 5 -67.59 -42.22 -33.40
CA CYS A 5 -66.38 -41.42 -33.25
C CYS A 5 -66.72 -40.12 -32.51
N ILE A 6 -66.31 -40.04 -31.25
CA ILE A 6 -66.30 -38.79 -30.46
C ILE A 6 -65.04 -38.01 -30.85
N LEU A 7 -65.25 -36.77 -31.30
CA LEU A 7 -64.20 -35.79 -31.61
C LEU A 7 -63.82 -35.07 -30.31
N ALA A 8 -62.61 -35.29 -29.80
CA ALA A 8 -62.07 -34.59 -28.63
C ALA A 8 -60.97 -33.61 -29.06
N CYS A 9 -61.21 -32.32 -28.83
CA CYS A 9 -60.23 -31.24 -28.95
C CYS A 9 -59.10 -31.41 -27.92
N VAL A 10 -57.85 -31.48 -28.39
CA VAL A 10 -56.66 -31.41 -27.54
C VAL A 10 -56.22 -29.95 -27.45
N VAL A 11 -56.44 -29.32 -26.30
CA VAL A 11 -55.80 -28.06 -25.90
C VAL A 11 -54.48 -28.42 -25.23
N ALA A 12 -53.36 -28.04 -25.84
CA ALA A 12 -52.04 -28.23 -25.26
C ALA A 12 -51.79 -27.16 -24.18
N LEU A 13 -51.85 -27.57 -22.91
CA LEU A 13 -51.37 -26.79 -21.77
C LEU A 13 -49.84 -26.84 -21.74
N PHE A 14 -49.19 -25.72 -22.07
CA PHE A 14 -47.77 -25.52 -21.76
C PHE A 14 -47.65 -25.21 -20.26
N LEU A 15 -47.29 -26.22 -19.47
CA LEU A 15 -46.81 -26.01 -18.10
C LEU A 15 -45.40 -25.43 -18.19
N GLY A 16 -45.30 -24.11 -18.00
CA GLY A 16 -44.03 -23.44 -17.77
C GLY A 16 -43.44 -23.93 -16.45
N VAL A 17 -42.33 -24.66 -16.51
CA VAL A 17 -41.53 -24.94 -15.32
C VAL A 17 -40.93 -23.61 -14.87
N PRO A 18 -41.12 -23.16 -13.62
CA PRO A 18 -40.42 -21.99 -13.13
C PRO A 18 -38.93 -22.32 -13.14
N SER A 19 -38.17 -21.58 -13.94
CA SER A 19 -36.72 -21.53 -13.82
C SER A 19 -36.42 -21.01 -12.42
N VAL A 20 -35.99 -21.90 -11.53
CA VAL A 20 -35.36 -21.49 -10.28
C VAL A 20 -34.14 -20.67 -10.70
N ALA A 21 -34.19 -19.36 -10.51
CA ALA A 21 -33.00 -18.54 -10.58
C ALA A 21 -32.05 -19.12 -9.54
N GLN A 22 -30.95 -19.71 -9.99
CA GLN A 22 -29.90 -20.21 -9.13
C GLN A 22 -29.39 -18.99 -8.36
N THR A 23 -29.86 -18.82 -7.13
CA THR A 23 -29.35 -17.82 -6.21
C THR A 23 -27.84 -18.04 -6.13
N ALA A 24 -27.07 -16.98 -6.30
CA ALA A 24 -25.69 -16.94 -5.83
C ALA A 24 -25.60 -17.70 -4.51
N GLU A 25 -24.61 -18.58 -4.35
CA GLU A 25 -24.36 -19.12 -3.03
C GLU A 25 -23.73 -17.98 -2.21
N LEU A 26 -24.59 -17.26 -1.49
CA LEU A 26 -24.19 -16.26 -0.52
C LEU A 26 -23.42 -17.02 0.55
N VAL A 27 -22.09 -16.86 0.55
CA VAL A 27 -21.17 -17.62 1.40
C VAL A 27 -21.18 -17.07 2.82
N ALA A 28 -21.21 -15.74 2.95
CA ALA A 28 -21.30 -15.10 4.25
C ALA A 28 -22.01 -13.75 4.15
N HIS A 29 -22.76 -13.39 5.21
CA HIS A 29 -23.44 -12.10 5.32
C HIS A 29 -23.38 -11.58 6.76
N TYR A 30 -22.75 -10.42 6.92
CA TYR A 30 -22.56 -9.78 8.21
C TYR A 30 -23.37 -8.48 8.26
N THR A 31 -24.52 -8.55 8.91
CA THR A 31 -25.45 -7.41 9.07
C THR A 31 -25.12 -6.54 10.26
N PHE A 32 -24.40 -7.09 11.25
CA PHE A 32 -24.13 -6.49 12.56
C PHE A 32 -25.42 -6.18 13.37
N ALA A 33 -26.55 -6.84 13.08
CA ALA A 33 -27.85 -6.58 13.73
C ALA A 33 -28.05 -7.31 15.08
N GLU A 34 -27.01 -7.99 15.57
CA GLU A 34 -27.14 -9.11 16.52
C GLU A 34 -27.07 -8.68 17.99
N GLY A 35 -26.81 -7.39 18.22
CA GLY A 35 -26.69 -6.78 19.53
C GLY A 35 -25.26 -6.78 20.08
N THR A 36 -25.13 -6.48 21.37
CA THR A 36 -23.84 -6.33 22.06
C THR A 36 -23.20 -7.70 22.29
N GLY A 37 -22.14 -8.00 21.55
CA GLY A 37 -21.34 -9.22 21.72
C GLY A 37 -19.96 -9.04 21.10
N GLU A 38 -19.05 -9.97 21.39
CA GLU A 38 -17.68 -9.96 20.85
C GLU A 38 -17.56 -10.80 19.57
N VAL A 39 -18.68 -11.18 18.94
CA VAL A 39 -18.72 -12.03 17.75
C VAL A 39 -19.59 -11.37 16.69
N VAL A 40 -19.11 -11.34 15.45
CA VAL A 40 -19.91 -11.09 14.26
C VAL A 40 -20.40 -12.44 13.75
N ASN A 41 -21.70 -12.69 13.72
CA ASN A 41 -22.23 -13.95 13.21
C ASN A 41 -22.56 -13.85 11.71
N ASP A 42 -22.41 -14.99 11.06
CA ASP A 42 -22.76 -15.18 9.67
C ASP A 42 -24.27 -15.45 9.54
N ALA A 43 -25.01 -14.47 9.01
CA ALA A 43 -26.45 -14.54 8.83
C ALA A 43 -26.91 -15.58 7.79
N THR A 44 -25.99 -16.16 7.02
CA THR A 44 -26.31 -17.25 6.07
C THR A 44 -26.53 -18.58 6.77
N GLY A 45 -26.00 -18.75 7.99
CA GLY A 45 -25.97 -20.02 8.70
C GLY A 45 -24.81 -20.95 8.30
N ASN A 46 -23.89 -20.51 7.42
CA ASN A 46 -22.72 -21.30 6.99
C ASN A 46 -21.62 -21.39 8.05
N GLY A 47 -21.76 -20.67 9.17
CA GLY A 47 -20.85 -20.76 10.32
C GLY A 47 -19.55 -19.97 10.16
N ASN A 48 -19.47 -19.05 9.20
CA ASN A 48 -18.30 -18.18 9.01
C ASN A 48 -18.27 -17.01 10.01
N ASN A 49 -18.41 -17.30 11.31
CA ASN A 49 -18.43 -16.27 12.36
C ASN A 49 -17.03 -15.69 12.61
N GLY A 50 -16.95 -14.43 13.03
CA GLY A 50 -15.70 -13.73 13.32
C GLY A 50 -15.65 -13.16 14.74
N GLN A 51 -14.48 -13.23 15.38
CA GLN A 51 -14.22 -12.66 16.71
C GLN A 51 -13.86 -11.19 16.58
N ILE A 52 -14.56 -10.33 17.32
CA ILE A 52 -14.31 -8.89 17.41
C ILE A 52 -13.18 -8.64 18.40
N HIS A 53 -12.23 -7.80 18.00
CA HIS A 53 -11.17 -7.27 18.84
C HIS A 53 -11.23 -5.73 18.80
N GLY A 54 -11.75 -5.11 19.87
CA GLY A 54 -11.78 -3.66 20.05
C GLY A 54 -12.86 -2.89 19.28
N ALA A 55 -13.25 -3.36 18.09
CA ALA A 55 -14.27 -2.68 17.28
C ALA A 55 -15.62 -2.60 18.00
N GLU A 56 -16.31 -1.47 17.83
CA GLU A 56 -17.52 -1.14 18.59
C GLU A 56 -18.77 -1.24 17.72
N LEU A 57 -19.84 -1.83 18.25
CA LEU A 57 -21.12 -1.86 17.58
C LEU A 57 -21.85 -0.51 17.77
N ILE A 58 -22.11 0.17 16.66
CA ILE A 58 -22.90 1.39 16.63
C ILE A 58 -24.32 1.05 16.17
N THR A 59 -25.32 1.46 16.94
CA THR A 59 -26.74 1.17 16.67
C THR A 59 -27.53 2.47 16.55
N GLY A 60 -28.22 2.64 15.42
CA GLY A 60 -29.21 3.69 15.20
C GLY A 60 -30.63 3.13 15.19
N LYS A 61 -31.59 3.99 14.84
CA LYS A 61 -33.01 3.60 14.73
C LYS A 61 -33.26 2.70 13.53
N ALA A 62 -32.52 2.92 12.44
CA ALA A 62 -32.75 2.26 11.16
C ALA A 62 -31.78 1.09 10.88
N GLY A 63 -30.76 0.88 11.71
CA GLY A 63 -29.83 -0.25 11.60
C GLY A 63 -28.57 -0.09 12.44
N SER A 64 -27.58 -0.92 12.17
CA SER A 64 -26.32 -0.95 12.92
C SER A 64 -25.11 -1.09 11.99
N ALA A 65 -23.94 -0.75 12.52
CA ALA A 65 -22.66 -0.86 11.85
C ALA A 65 -21.55 -1.16 12.87
N LEU A 66 -20.50 -1.84 12.43
CA LEU A 66 -19.31 -2.06 13.25
C LEU A 66 -18.29 -0.95 12.96
N ARG A 67 -17.84 -0.25 14.00
CA ARG A 67 -16.91 0.87 13.92
C ARG A 67 -15.53 0.47 14.40
N PHE A 68 -14.51 0.89 13.66
CA PHE A 68 -13.10 0.58 13.90
C PHE A 68 -12.31 1.86 14.17
N ASN A 69 -11.37 1.83 15.11
CA ASN A 69 -10.58 3.01 15.52
C ASN A 69 -9.37 3.33 14.60
N GLY A 70 -8.99 2.40 13.72
CA GLY A 70 -7.86 2.55 12.80
C GLY A 70 -6.47 2.26 13.37
N GLU A 71 -6.37 1.83 14.63
CA GLU A 71 -5.09 1.54 15.30
C GLU A 71 -4.99 0.08 15.76
N THR A 72 -5.99 -0.40 16.50
CA THR A 72 -5.94 -1.72 17.16
C THR A 72 -7.08 -2.65 16.77
N ASP A 73 -8.13 -2.12 16.13
CA ASP A 73 -9.38 -2.83 15.99
C ASP A 73 -9.42 -3.69 14.74
N TYR A 74 -9.94 -4.91 14.88
CA TYR A 74 -10.14 -5.85 13.78
C TYR A 74 -11.15 -6.93 14.14
N VAL A 75 -11.63 -7.64 13.12
CA VAL A 75 -12.35 -8.91 13.28
C VAL A 75 -11.47 -10.03 12.73
N ASP A 76 -11.28 -11.10 13.50
CA ASP A 76 -10.53 -12.29 13.08
C ASP A 76 -11.47 -13.48 12.88
N PHE A 77 -11.37 -14.14 11.73
CA PHE A 77 -12.17 -15.29 11.36
C PHE A 77 -11.42 -16.62 11.56
N GLY A 78 -10.19 -16.57 12.09
CA GLY A 78 -9.35 -17.75 12.27
C GLY A 78 -8.92 -18.37 10.94
N ASP A 79 -8.95 -19.70 10.86
CA ASP A 79 -8.57 -20.44 9.64
C ASP A 79 -9.59 -20.26 8.50
N ALA A 80 -10.87 -20.07 8.84
CA ALA A 80 -11.96 -19.74 7.93
C ALA A 80 -11.97 -20.49 6.57
N PRO A 81 -12.04 -21.83 6.54
CA PRO A 81 -12.06 -22.60 5.28
C PRO A 81 -13.30 -22.30 4.42
N GLY A 82 -14.42 -21.91 5.04
CA GLY A 82 -15.61 -21.46 4.31
C GLY A 82 -15.46 -20.09 3.64
N LEU A 83 -14.36 -19.38 3.90
CA LEU A 83 -13.98 -18.12 3.25
C LEU A 83 -12.75 -18.30 2.35
N GLU A 84 -12.60 -19.49 1.78
CA GLU A 84 -11.62 -19.79 0.73
C GLU A 84 -12.30 -19.80 -0.63
N PHE A 85 -11.74 -19.05 -1.58
CA PHE A 85 -12.30 -18.91 -2.93
C PHE A 85 -11.26 -19.36 -3.95
N ALA A 86 -11.67 -20.13 -4.96
CA ALA A 86 -10.74 -20.64 -5.98
C ALA A 86 -10.83 -19.83 -7.28
N ASP A 87 -12.00 -19.89 -7.94
CA ASP A 87 -12.15 -19.41 -9.32
C ASP A 87 -12.79 -18.04 -9.40
N ALA A 88 -13.74 -17.75 -8.52
CA ALA A 88 -14.49 -16.50 -8.53
C ALA A 88 -14.82 -16.02 -7.12
N VAL A 89 -15.01 -14.71 -6.99
CA VAL A 89 -15.42 -14.10 -5.72
C VAL A 89 -16.14 -12.77 -5.98
N THR A 90 -17.17 -12.49 -5.19
CA THR A 90 -17.71 -11.14 -5.01
C THR A 90 -17.64 -10.77 -3.54
N ILE A 91 -17.11 -9.59 -3.25
CA ILE A 91 -17.18 -8.98 -1.92
C ILE A 91 -17.89 -7.64 -2.08
N ALA A 92 -18.94 -7.41 -1.32
CA ALA A 92 -19.66 -6.15 -1.27
C ALA A 92 -19.83 -5.68 0.18
N ALA A 93 -19.65 -4.39 0.43
CA ALA A 93 -19.86 -3.81 1.76
C ALA A 93 -20.31 -2.36 1.64
N TRP A 94 -21.10 -1.90 2.61
CA TRP A 94 -21.23 -0.48 2.87
C TRP A 94 -20.06 -0.03 3.73
N VAL A 95 -19.38 1.03 3.29
CA VAL A 95 -18.16 1.56 3.91
C VAL A 95 -18.34 3.05 4.19
N TYR A 96 -18.09 3.47 5.42
CA TYR A 96 -18.06 4.88 5.86
C TYR A 96 -16.66 5.17 6.43
N PRO A 97 -15.72 5.69 5.63
CA PRO A 97 -14.37 5.98 6.10
C PRO A 97 -14.34 7.32 6.87
N GLU A 98 -13.84 7.31 8.11
CA GLU A 98 -13.67 8.51 8.93
C GLU A 98 -12.28 9.17 8.72
N SER A 99 -11.30 8.40 8.27
CA SER A 99 -9.97 8.90 7.94
C SER A 99 -9.45 8.36 6.61
N VAL A 100 -8.23 8.76 6.24
CA VAL A 100 -7.48 8.16 5.13
C VAL A 100 -6.21 7.57 5.75
N PRO A 101 -5.86 6.30 5.46
CA PRO A 101 -4.66 5.68 6.00
C PRO A 101 -3.41 6.38 5.47
N VAL A 102 -2.25 6.20 6.12
CA VAL A 102 -0.99 6.75 5.62
C VAL A 102 -0.64 6.09 4.29
N CYS A 103 -0.75 4.76 4.23
CA CYS A 103 -0.50 3.98 3.03
C CYS A 103 -1.75 3.22 2.56
N HIS A 104 -2.11 2.15 3.29
CA HIS A 104 -3.27 1.32 3.01
C HIS A 104 -3.81 0.69 4.27
N SER A 105 -5.12 0.43 4.31
CA SER A 105 -5.80 -0.29 5.40
C SER A 105 -6.77 -1.33 4.85
N LEU A 106 -6.95 -2.43 5.58
CA LEU A 106 -7.88 -3.51 5.22
C LEU A 106 -9.32 -3.12 5.58
N ILE A 107 -10.23 -3.19 4.61
CA ILE A 107 -11.68 -3.07 4.86
C ILE A 107 -12.20 -4.48 5.19
N VAL A 108 -12.06 -5.42 4.25
CA VAL A 108 -12.46 -6.83 4.42
C VAL A 108 -11.73 -7.71 3.42
N GLY A 109 -11.29 -8.89 3.84
CA GLY A 109 -10.66 -9.88 2.98
C GLY A 109 -9.47 -10.58 3.64
N ARG A 110 -8.67 -11.24 2.82
CA ARG A 110 -7.35 -11.76 3.21
C ARG A 110 -6.28 -10.74 2.90
N LYS A 111 -5.15 -10.82 3.63
CA LYS A 111 -4.03 -9.87 3.62
C LYS A 111 -3.61 -9.37 2.23
N VAL A 112 -2.96 -8.20 2.20
CA VAL A 112 -2.15 -7.67 1.08
C VAL A 112 -1.29 -8.78 0.43
N GLY A 113 -1.77 -9.37 -0.66
CA GLY A 113 -1.14 -10.54 -1.30
C GLY A 113 -2.10 -11.69 -1.64
N ALA A 114 -3.34 -11.63 -1.15
CA ALA A 114 -4.43 -12.56 -1.46
C ALA A 114 -5.56 -11.80 -2.17
N PHE A 115 -6.73 -11.65 -1.55
CA PHE A 115 -7.85 -10.92 -2.11
C PHE A 115 -8.58 -10.11 -1.04
N GLY A 116 -9.16 -8.95 -1.40
CA GLY A 116 -9.88 -8.12 -0.45
C GLY A 116 -10.10 -6.68 -0.87
N LEU A 117 -11.02 -6.01 -0.19
CA LEU A 117 -11.27 -4.58 -0.29
C LEU A 117 -10.37 -3.86 0.71
N PHE A 118 -9.73 -2.80 0.24
CA PHE A 118 -8.83 -1.97 1.04
C PHE A 118 -9.09 -0.50 0.79
N GLN A 119 -8.65 0.32 1.74
CA GLN A 119 -8.51 1.75 1.55
C GLN A 119 -7.06 2.08 1.17
N HIS A 120 -6.82 3.06 0.30
CA HIS A 120 -5.46 3.43 -0.12
C HIS A 120 -5.34 4.93 -0.40
N SER A 121 -4.40 5.62 0.26
CA SER A 121 -4.25 7.08 0.18
C SER A 121 -3.91 7.59 -1.23
N MET A 122 -3.02 6.89 -1.92
CA MET A 122 -2.55 7.25 -3.27
C MET A 122 -3.35 6.69 -4.44
N LEU A 123 -4.24 5.71 -4.21
CA LEU A 123 -4.97 4.99 -5.25
C LEU A 123 -6.47 5.24 -5.11
N ALA A 124 -6.86 6.50 -5.01
CA ALA A 124 -8.24 6.95 -4.99
C ALA A 124 -9.10 6.44 -3.81
N TYR A 125 -8.51 5.96 -2.72
CA TYR A 125 -9.21 5.58 -1.48
C TYR A 125 -10.01 4.28 -1.49
N ALA A 126 -10.48 3.73 -2.61
CA ALA A 126 -10.98 2.35 -2.65
C ALA A 126 -10.13 1.52 -3.61
N ILE A 127 -9.69 0.34 -3.16
CA ILE A 127 -8.95 -0.60 -3.99
C ILE A 127 -9.42 -2.03 -3.75
N ALA A 128 -9.62 -2.76 -4.84
CA ALA A 128 -9.86 -4.19 -4.85
C ALA A 128 -8.56 -4.88 -5.25
N TRP A 129 -8.17 -5.92 -4.51
CA TRP A 129 -7.05 -6.80 -4.85
C TRP A 129 -7.52 -8.22 -5.04
N VAL A 130 -6.89 -8.89 -6.00
CA VAL A 130 -6.87 -10.34 -6.14
C VAL A 130 -5.48 -10.73 -6.63
N VAL A 131 -4.88 -11.76 -6.05
CA VAL A 131 -3.60 -12.31 -6.49
C VAL A 131 -3.81 -13.70 -7.06
N PRO A 132 -3.99 -13.80 -8.39
CA PRO A 132 -3.92 -15.07 -9.07
C PRO A 132 -2.57 -15.24 -9.75
N ASN A 133 -1.59 -15.81 -9.04
CA ASN A 133 -0.17 -15.94 -9.42
C ASN A 133 0.59 -14.60 -9.63
N HIS A 134 -0.09 -13.49 -9.93
CA HIS A 134 0.42 -12.12 -9.96
C HIS A 134 -0.60 -11.14 -9.38
N ARG A 135 -0.14 -9.99 -8.89
CA ARG A 135 -1.03 -8.99 -8.26
C ARG A 135 -1.88 -8.25 -9.30
N VAL A 136 -3.20 -8.37 -9.20
CA VAL A 136 -4.19 -7.61 -9.97
C VAL A 136 -4.89 -6.64 -9.03
N TYR A 137 -5.08 -5.39 -9.48
CA TYR A 137 -5.83 -4.41 -8.70
C TYR A 137 -6.70 -3.52 -9.59
N ALA A 138 -7.81 -3.08 -9.02
CA ALA A 138 -8.68 -2.03 -9.55
C ALA A 138 -8.90 -1.00 -8.44
N SER A 139 -8.88 0.28 -8.78
CA SER A 139 -9.08 1.36 -7.81
C SER A 139 -10.09 2.40 -8.30
N ALA A 140 -10.76 3.05 -7.36
CA ALA A 140 -11.79 4.04 -7.63
C ALA A 140 -11.92 5.04 -6.48
N ARG A 141 -12.44 6.24 -6.77
CA ARG A 141 -12.70 7.28 -5.77
C ARG A 141 -13.82 6.88 -4.80
N MET A 142 -13.52 6.95 -3.50
CA MET A 142 -14.49 6.86 -2.39
C MET A 142 -14.41 8.13 -1.53
N SER A 143 -15.54 8.63 -1.05
CA SER A 143 -15.60 9.85 -0.24
C SER A 143 -15.40 9.55 1.25
N ARG A 144 -14.71 10.44 1.96
CA ARG A 144 -14.64 10.44 3.43
C ARG A 144 -15.96 10.93 4.02
N ASN A 145 -16.30 10.41 5.21
CA ASN A 145 -17.46 10.80 6.00
C ASN A 145 -18.77 10.67 5.21
N LYS A 146 -18.85 9.64 4.36
CA LYS A 146 -20.02 9.33 3.55
C LYS A 146 -20.12 7.84 3.33
N TRP A 147 -21.34 7.33 3.32
CA TRP A 147 -21.57 5.95 2.94
C TRP A 147 -21.27 5.73 1.46
N SER A 148 -20.48 4.71 1.18
CA SER A 148 -20.29 4.19 -0.18
C SER A 148 -20.52 2.68 -0.17
N HIS A 149 -21.34 2.19 -1.10
CA HIS A 149 -21.39 0.76 -1.40
C HIS A 149 -20.19 0.43 -2.28
N VAL A 150 -19.27 -0.36 -1.75
CA VAL A 150 -18.04 -0.76 -2.42
C VAL A 150 -18.13 -2.24 -2.70
N ALA A 151 -18.06 -2.62 -3.97
CA ALA A 151 -18.09 -4.03 -4.35
C ALA A 151 -16.99 -4.37 -5.34
N MET A 152 -16.35 -5.52 -5.14
CA MET A 152 -15.50 -6.15 -6.13
C MET A 152 -16.14 -7.41 -6.68
N THR A 153 -15.86 -7.73 -7.94
CA THR A 153 -16.18 -9.02 -8.55
C THR A 153 -14.96 -9.53 -9.30
N PHE A 154 -14.62 -10.81 -9.14
CA PHE A 154 -13.61 -11.49 -9.93
C PHE A 154 -14.21 -12.79 -10.46
N ASP A 155 -14.13 -12.99 -11.78
CA ASP A 155 -14.70 -14.15 -12.49
C ASP A 155 -13.64 -15.16 -12.94
N GLY A 156 -12.44 -15.12 -12.35
CA GLY A 156 -11.26 -15.88 -12.77
C GLY A 156 -10.44 -15.15 -13.83
N THR A 157 -11.03 -14.18 -14.55
CA THR A 157 -10.39 -13.49 -15.67
C THR A 157 -10.35 -11.97 -15.54
N VAL A 158 -11.37 -11.35 -14.93
CA VAL A 158 -11.50 -9.90 -14.84
C VAL A 158 -11.89 -9.50 -13.43
N LEU A 159 -11.05 -8.67 -12.82
CA LEU A 159 -11.37 -7.97 -11.59
C LEU A 159 -12.13 -6.69 -11.92
N LYS A 160 -13.29 -6.47 -11.32
CA LYS A 160 -14.08 -5.24 -11.44
C LYS A 160 -14.30 -4.64 -10.06
N LEU A 161 -14.26 -3.31 -10.00
CA LEU A 161 -14.56 -2.53 -8.80
C LEU A 161 -15.73 -1.57 -9.09
N TYR A 162 -16.73 -1.62 -8.22
CA TYR A 162 -17.95 -0.85 -8.27
C TYR A 162 -18.03 0.07 -7.06
N ILE A 163 -18.53 1.29 -7.29
CA ILE A 163 -18.86 2.25 -6.23
C ILE A 163 -20.27 2.74 -6.46
N ASN A 164 -21.15 2.54 -5.48
CA ASN A 164 -22.57 2.91 -5.49
C ASN A 164 -23.30 2.29 -6.69
N GLY A 165 -23.20 0.97 -6.84
CA GLY A 165 -23.84 0.19 -7.91
C GLY A 165 -23.22 0.36 -9.30
N ARG A 166 -22.29 1.30 -9.50
CA ARG A 166 -21.72 1.61 -10.82
C ARG A 166 -20.30 1.09 -10.96
N LEU A 167 -20.02 0.41 -12.08
CA LEU A 167 -18.67 0.01 -12.45
C LEU A 167 -17.77 1.25 -12.56
N ARG A 168 -16.64 1.25 -11.86
CA ARG A 168 -15.66 2.34 -11.90
C ARG A 168 -14.42 1.95 -12.68
N THR A 169 -13.90 0.77 -12.40
CA THR A 169 -12.65 0.28 -12.96
C THR A 169 -12.73 -1.22 -13.16
N SER A 170 -12.11 -1.73 -14.22
CA SER A 170 -11.92 -3.15 -14.45
C SER A 170 -10.47 -3.44 -14.86
N LYS A 171 -9.99 -4.63 -14.54
CA LYS A 171 -8.63 -5.08 -14.86
C LYS A 171 -8.63 -6.55 -15.24
N GLU A 172 -8.10 -6.85 -16.43
CA GLU A 172 -7.81 -8.23 -16.84
C GLU A 172 -6.74 -8.84 -15.93
N SER A 173 -6.97 -10.09 -15.54
CA SER A 173 -6.02 -10.99 -14.93
C SER A 173 -5.49 -11.97 -15.96
N PHE A 174 -4.21 -12.31 -15.85
CA PHE A 174 -3.56 -13.37 -16.66
C PHE A 174 -3.36 -14.67 -15.88
N GLY A 175 -3.97 -14.78 -14.69
CA GLY A 175 -3.81 -15.92 -13.79
C GLY A 175 -5.17 -16.33 -13.27
N GLU A 176 -5.28 -17.62 -12.94
CA GLU A 176 -6.58 -18.30 -12.89
C GLU A 176 -7.10 -18.55 -11.45
N GLN A 177 -6.22 -18.68 -10.44
CA GLN A 177 -6.63 -19.09 -9.10
C GLN A 177 -6.41 -18.01 -8.03
N ILE A 178 -7.43 -17.69 -7.25
CA ILE A 178 -7.31 -16.77 -6.11
C ILE A 178 -6.40 -17.38 -5.03
N SER A 179 -5.37 -16.64 -4.59
CA SER A 179 -4.61 -17.02 -3.39
C SER A 179 -5.47 -16.82 -2.13
N ASN A 180 -5.55 -17.86 -1.31
CA ASN A 180 -6.17 -17.82 0.02
C ASN A 180 -5.14 -17.68 1.16
N ASP A 181 -3.91 -17.29 0.82
CA ASP A 181 -2.84 -17.18 1.80
C ASP A 181 -3.14 -16.08 2.82
N SER A 182 -2.91 -16.38 4.11
CA SER A 182 -3.21 -15.53 5.27
C SER A 182 -4.67 -15.58 5.76
N ALA A 183 -4.86 -15.23 7.04
CA ALA A 183 -6.18 -15.15 7.68
C ALA A 183 -7.10 -14.12 7.02
N PHE A 184 -8.40 -14.44 7.02
CA PHE A 184 -9.47 -13.53 6.62
C PHE A 184 -9.80 -12.59 7.78
N ARG A 185 -9.92 -11.29 7.50
CA ARG A 185 -10.16 -10.25 8.51
C ARG A 185 -11.05 -9.11 8.00
N MET A 186 -11.54 -8.31 8.95
CA MET A 186 -12.13 -7.00 8.70
C MET A 186 -11.45 -5.92 9.52
N GLY A 187 -11.39 -4.70 8.96
CA GLY A 187 -10.97 -3.48 9.63
C GLY A 187 -9.47 -3.35 9.94
N GLY A 188 -8.71 -4.43 10.10
CA GLY A 188 -7.31 -4.30 10.47
C GLY A 188 -6.62 -5.63 10.72
N ALA A 189 -5.55 -5.57 11.50
CA ALA A 189 -4.74 -6.73 11.86
C ALA A 189 -4.27 -6.65 13.32
N PRO A 190 -3.89 -7.79 13.94
CA PRO A 190 -3.38 -7.82 15.29
C PRO A 190 -2.15 -6.89 15.50
N PRO A 191 -1.96 -6.35 16.72
CA PRO A 191 -0.80 -5.52 17.07
C PRO A 191 0.54 -6.15 16.69
N GLY A 192 1.49 -5.32 16.24
CA GLY A 192 2.83 -5.76 15.81
C GLY A 192 2.94 -6.08 14.31
N ARG A 193 1.85 -5.92 13.54
CA ARG A 193 1.88 -5.96 12.07
C ARG A 193 1.99 -4.53 11.50
N LYS A 194 2.64 -4.39 10.34
CA LYS A 194 2.94 -3.09 9.68
C LYS A 194 1.76 -2.51 8.86
N GLU A 195 0.53 -2.91 9.13
CA GLU A 195 -0.64 -2.54 8.34
C GLU A 195 -1.43 -1.44 9.09
N ASP A 196 -1.82 -0.37 8.40
CA ASP A 196 -2.67 0.66 9.02
C ASP A 196 -4.07 0.06 9.26
N GLY A 197 -4.67 0.34 10.40
CA GLY A 197 -6.07 -0.01 10.65
C GLY A 197 -7.02 0.87 9.83
N PHE A 198 -8.18 0.33 9.47
CA PHE A 198 -9.29 1.07 8.93
C PHE A 198 -9.96 1.85 10.06
N LYS A 199 -10.06 3.18 9.92
CA LYS A 199 -10.85 4.02 10.81
C LYS A 199 -12.18 4.37 10.13
N GLY A 200 -13.27 3.81 10.63
CA GLY A 200 -14.59 4.04 10.04
C GLY A 200 -15.60 2.94 10.37
N LEU A 201 -16.75 2.99 9.69
CA LEU A 201 -17.85 2.07 9.91
C LEU A 201 -18.04 1.12 8.71
N LEU A 202 -18.33 -0.14 9.01
CA LEU A 202 -18.75 -1.15 8.05
C LEU A 202 -20.15 -1.64 8.38
N THR A 203 -20.98 -1.81 7.35
CA THR A 203 -22.22 -2.56 7.50
C THR A 203 -22.46 -3.44 6.29
N ASP A 204 -23.26 -4.47 6.49
CA ASP A 204 -23.88 -5.22 5.41
C ASP A 204 -22.87 -5.85 4.43
N VAL A 205 -21.84 -6.49 5.02
CA VAL A 205 -20.74 -7.13 4.31
C VAL A 205 -21.21 -8.48 3.77
N ARG A 206 -21.11 -8.69 2.47
CA ARG A 206 -21.53 -9.91 1.77
C ARG A 206 -20.40 -10.50 0.96
N LEU A 207 -20.31 -11.82 1.00
CA LEU A 207 -19.38 -12.62 0.21
C LEU A 207 -20.12 -13.66 -0.62
N TYR A 208 -19.70 -13.83 -1.87
CA TYR A 208 -20.23 -14.81 -2.79
C TYR A 208 -19.08 -15.54 -3.49
N ASP A 209 -19.28 -16.82 -3.78
CA ASP A 209 -18.34 -17.70 -4.47
C ASP A 209 -18.35 -17.55 -6.01
N ARG A 210 -19.07 -16.54 -6.52
CA ARG A 210 -19.16 -16.21 -7.93
C ARG A 210 -19.01 -14.72 -8.18
N ALA A 211 -18.70 -14.37 -9.42
CA ALA A 211 -18.77 -12.98 -9.87
C ALA A 211 -20.23 -12.55 -10.09
N HIS A 212 -20.64 -11.49 -9.41
CA HIS A 212 -21.93 -10.83 -9.65
C HIS A 212 -21.90 -9.99 -10.93
N SER A 213 -23.06 -9.93 -11.59
CA SER A 213 -23.33 -9.01 -12.70
C SER A 213 -23.49 -7.57 -12.19
N ALA A 214 -23.44 -6.61 -13.12
CA ALA A 214 -23.66 -5.20 -12.77
C ALA A 214 -25.05 -4.95 -12.16
N ASP A 215 -26.08 -5.66 -12.63
CA ASP A 215 -27.45 -5.53 -12.13
C ASP A 215 -27.58 -6.08 -10.70
N GLU A 216 -26.89 -7.19 -10.39
CA GLU A 216 -26.85 -7.76 -9.04
C GLU A 216 -26.11 -6.86 -8.05
N ILE A 217 -24.99 -6.26 -8.49
CA ILE A 217 -24.28 -5.25 -7.69
C ILE A 217 -25.15 -4.03 -7.47
N ASN A 218 -25.88 -3.58 -8.49
CA ASN A 218 -26.79 -2.46 -8.36
C ASN A 218 -27.98 -2.79 -7.43
N ALA A 219 -28.52 -4.01 -7.48
CA ALA A 219 -29.55 -4.47 -6.57
C ALA A 219 -29.08 -4.43 -5.10
N SER A 220 -27.89 -4.96 -4.82
CA SER A 220 -27.27 -4.88 -3.48
C SER A 220 -27.05 -3.43 -3.03
N PHE A 221 -26.64 -2.53 -3.93
CA PHE A 221 -26.54 -1.10 -3.62
C PHE A 221 -27.91 -0.46 -3.29
N MET A 222 -29.01 -0.93 -3.89
CA MET A 222 -30.33 -0.34 -3.63
C MET A 222 -30.91 -0.72 -2.25
N GLU A 223 -30.34 -1.72 -1.57
CA GLU A 223 -30.77 -2.13 -0.22
C GLU A 223 -30.43 -1.08 0.85
N LYS A 224 -29.49 -0.15 0.56
CA LYS A 224 -29.02 0.96 1.43
C LYS A 224 -28.42 0.49 2.78
N PRO A 225 -27.53 1.27 3.40
CA PRO A 225 -27.11 0.96 4.77
C PRO A 225 -28.28 1.28 5.71
N GLY A 226 -28.48 0.43 6.72
CA GLY A 226 -29.52 0.67 7.73
C GLY A 226 -29.25 1.91 8.57
N LEU A 227 -27.98 2.23 8.84
CA LEU A 227 -27.60 3.41 9.61
C LEU A 227 -27.43 4.64 8.70
N THR A 228 -28.16 5.73 8.97
CA THR A 228 -28.08 6.96 8.15
C THR A 228 -26.87 7.83 8.51
N GLU A 229 -26.44 8.71 7.59
CA GLU A 229 -25.34 9.66 7.85
C GLU A 229 -25.69 10.63 8.99
N GLU A 230 -26.95 11.07 9.11
CA GLU A 230 -27.42 11.94 10.19
C GLU A 230 -27.38 11.24 11.57
N GLU A 231 -27.73 9.95 11.62
CA GLU A 231 -27.61 9.15 12.84
C GLU A 231 -26.15 8.97 13.25
N ILE A 232 -25.26 8.71 12.28
CA ILE A 232 -23.81 8.63 12.54
C ILE A 232 -23.32 9.97 13.10
N GLU A 233 -23.60 11.08 12.42
CA GLU A 233 -23.19 12.41 12.89
C GLU A 233 -23.70 12.71 14.30
N THR A 234 -24.93 12.30 14.62
CA THR A 234 -25.51 12.48 15.96
C THR A 234 -24.79 11.64 17.00
N ILE A 235 -24.59 10.34 16.75
CA ILE A 235 -23.89 9.42 17.67
C ILE A 235 -22.46 9.91 17.91
N LEU A 236 -21.74 10.24 16.84
CA LEU A 236 -20.38 10.76 16.94
C LEU A 236 -20.32 12.10 17.67
N ALA A 237 -21.33 12.97 17.49
CA ALA A 237 -21.42 14.22 18.22
C ALA A 237 -21.76 14.01 19.70
N GLU A 238 -22.60 13.03 20.04
CA GLU A 238 -22.92 12.66 21.42
C GLU A 238 -21.72 12.03 22.12
N GLU A 239 -20.99 11.12 21.46
CA GLU A 239 -19.71 10.60 21.95
C GLU A 239 -18.69 11.73 22.12
N ALA A 240 -18.55 12.62 21.14
CA ALA A 240 -17.68 13.78 21.25
C ALA A 240 -18.11 14.70 22.40
N ARG A 241 -19.42 14.86 22.67
CA ARG A 241 -19.96 15.60 23.82
C ARG A 241 -19.77 14.86 25.15
N ALA A 242 -19.79 13.53 25.16
CA ALA A 242 -19.55 12.70 26.34
C ALA A 242 -18.05 12.62 26.68
N LEU A 243 -17.19 12.68 25.66
CA LEU A 243 -15.73 12.82 25.76
C LEU A 243 -15.32 14.29 25.98
N ALA A 244 -16.17 15.26 25.62
CA ALA A 244 -15.97 16.66 25.92
C ALA A 244 -16.09 16.88 27.42
N PHE A 245 -14.94 16.91 28.09
CA PHE A 245 -14.49 17.98 28.98
C PHE A 245 -13.10 17.65 29.57
N THR A 246 -12.16 17.11 28.78
CA THR A 246 -10.74 17.07 29.20
C THR A 246 -9.97 18.33 28.75
N ASN A 247 -10.44 18.99 27.68
CA ASN A 247 -9.73 20.05 26.97
C ASN A 247 -8.31 19.60 26.57
N GLU A 248 -8.16 18.35 26.12
CA GLU A 248 -6.90 17.81 25.60
C GLU A 248 -6.79 18.00 24.09
N LEU A 249 -5.70 18.63 23.65
CA LEU A 249 -5.35 18.78 22.22
C LEU A 249 -4.33 17.71 21.86
N ALA A 250 -4.68 16.65 21.12
CA ALA A 250 -3.74 15.59 20.77
C ALA A 250 -2.82 15.99 19.59
N ALA A 251 -1.50 15.89 19.79
CA ALA A 251 -0.49 16.22 18.79
C ALA A 251 0.25 14.97 18.30
N LYS A 252 0.13 14.66 17.01
CA LYS A 252 0.83 13.53 16.35
C LYS A 252 1.92 14.07 15.41
N PRO A 253 3.22 13.94 15.74
CA PRO A 253 4.31 14.40 14.89
C PRO A 253 4.65 13.40 13.79
N TYR A 254 4.91 13.92 12.59
CA TYR A 254 5.41 13.20 11.42
C TYR A 254 6.70 13.88 10.94
N ALA A 255 7.82 13.20 11.05
CA ALA A 255 9.13 13.73 10.67
C ALA A 255 9.50 13.36 9.22
N TYR A 256 9.87 14.38 8.44
CA TYR A 256 10.30 14.28 7.05
C TYR A 256 11.76 14.74 6.97
N TYR A 257 12.67 13.78 7.13
CA TYR A 257 14.11 14.04 7.29
C TYR A 257 14.77 14.65 6.06
N PHE A 258 14.36 14.24 4.85
CA PHE A 258 14.92 14.74 3.58
C PHE A 258 14.52 16.19 3.30
N ASP A 259 13.29 16.57 3.67
CA ASP A 259 12.76 17.92 3.47
C ASP A 259 13.04 18.83 4.67
N LYS A 260 13.79 18.34 5.67
CA LYS A 260 14.07 19.02 6.93
C LYS A 260 12.80 19.62 7.54
N ARG A 261 11.75 18.79 7.63
CA ARG A 261 10.41 19.21 8.02
C ARG A 261 9.81 18.27 9.08
N VAL A 262 9.04 18.82 10.01
CA VAL A 262 8.15 18.08 10.91
C VAL A 262 6.73 18.61 10.74
N VAL A 263 5.77 17.74 10.48
CA VAL A 263 4.34 18.09 10.42
C VAL A 263 3.67 17.53 11.67
N VAL A 264 2.89 18.36 12.35
CA VAL A 264 2.15 17.97 13.54
C VAL A 264 0.68 18.03 13.20
N ALA A 265 0.00 16.88 13.24
CA ALA A 265 -1.45 16.82 13.17
C ALA A 265 -2.02 17.11 14.57
N LEU A 266 -3.00 18.01 14.62
CA LEU A 266 -3.71 18.42 15.81
C LEU A 266 -5.13 17.89 15.73
N ASP A 267 -5.49 17.00 16.65
CA ASP A 267 -6.85 16.53 16.81
C ASP A 267 -7.61 17.51 17.72
N THR A 268 -8.58 18.20 17.14
CA THR A 268 -9.39 19.21 17.84
C THR A 268 -10.73 18.67 18.29
N SER A 269 -11.03 17.38 18.06
CA SER A 269 -12.34 16.80 18.35
C SER A 269 -12.69 16.79 19.84
N GLY A 270 -11.69 16.82 20.72
CA GLY A 270 -11.84 16.88 22.18
C GLY A 270 -12.01 18.30 22.76
N LEU A 271 -11.98 19.35 21.92
CA LEU A 271 -12.12 20.73 22.38
C LEU A 271 -13.59 21.14 22.44
N GLY A 272 -14.02 21.67 23.58
CA GLY A 272 -15.35 22.27 23.74
C GLY A 272 -15.47 23.64 23.06
N GLU A 273 -16.52 24.39 23.40
CA GLU A 273 -16.62 25.79 22.97
C GLU A 273 -15.45 26.60 23.53
N LEU A 274 -14.60 27.13 22.63
CA LEU A 274 -13.46 27.95 22.99
C LEU A 274 -13.81 29.44 22.95
N PRO A 275 -13.23 30.26 23.86
CA PRO A 275 -13.30 31.71 23.76
C PRO A 275 -12.86 32.22 22.38
N ALA A 276 -13.49 33.31 21.92
CA ALA A 276 -13.11 33.93 20.66
C ALA A 276 -11.63 34.38 20.69
N GLY A 277 -10.85 33.93 19.70
CA GLY A 277 -9.43 34.24 19.60
C GLY A 277 -8.50 33.20 20.24
N SER A 278 -9.03 32.07 20.73
CA SER A 278 -8.20 30.94 21.15
C SER A 278 -7.32 30.40 20.02
N ARG A 279 -6.11 29.96 20.38
CA ARG A 279 -5.12 29.36 19.47
C ARG A 279 -4.47 28.14 20.11
N ALA A 280 -4.03 27.20 19.30
CA ALA A 280 -3.10 26.17 19.72
C ALA A 280 -1.67 26.70 19.62
N VAL A 281 -0.88 26.48 20.67
CA VAL A 281 0.56 26.70 20.69
C VAL A 281 1.23 25.35 20.58
N VAL A 282 2.10 25.19 19.59
CA VAL A 282 2.81 23.94 19.31
C VAL A 282 4.31 24.18 19.44
N ASP A 283 4.91 23.50 20.41
CA ASP A 283 6.31 23.58 20.78
C ASP A 283 7.05 22.35 20.27
N LEU A 284 8.13 22.54 19.54
CA LEU A 284 9.06 21.50 19.12
C LEU A 284 10.35 21.62 19.94
N GLY A 285 10.66 20.61 20.74
CA GLY A 285 11.83 20.59 21.63
C GLY A 285 12.61 19.29 21.56
N ARG A 286 13.84 19.30 22.08
CA ARG A 286 14.63 18.08 22.24
C ARG A 286 14.19 17.38 23.53
N GLN A 287 14.01 16.06 23.48
CA GLN A 287 13.53 15.32 24.64
C GLN A 287 14.48 15.48 25.83
N GLY A 288 13.93 15.80 27.01
CA GLY A 288 14.70 15.98 28.25
C GLY A 288 15.37 17.35 28.41
N ASN A 289 15.27 18.24 27.40
CA ASN A 289 15.74 19.62 27.52
C ASN A 289 14.58 20.54 27.88
N ALA A 290 14.86 21.57 28.70
CA ALA A 290 13.90 22.63 28.96
C ALA A 290 13.83 23.61 27.78
N GLY A 291 12.61 23.90 27.31
CA GLY A 291 12.32 24.93 26.30
C GLY A 291 12.11 24.41 24.88
N ALA A 292 11.30 25.15 24.12
CA ALA A 292 11.05 24.89 22.71
C ALA A 292 12.21 25.40 21.83
N LEU A 293 12.65 24.59 20.87
CA LEU A 293 13.56 25.03 19.80
C LEU A 293 12.81 25.84 18.75
N HIS A 294 11.56 25.47 18.49
CA HIS A 294 10.66 26.16 17.60
C HIS A 294 9.25 26.17 18.21
N GLU A 295 8.55 27.28 18.08
CA GLU A 295 7.15 27.45 18.51
C GLU A 295 6.33 27.96 17.32
N LYS A 296 5.09 27.49 17.20
CA LYS A 296 4.14 28.00 16.22
C LYS A 296 2.73 28.07 16.79
N ASP A 297 2.02 29.10 16.36
CA ASP A 297 0.62 29.32 16.68
C ASP A 297 -0.31 28.90 15.56
N VAL A 298 -1.39 28.21 15.93
CA VAL A 298 -2.45 27.81 15.03
C VAL A 298 -3.77 28.37 15.54
N PRO A 299 -4.41 29.31 14.82
CA PRO A 299 -5.74 29.79 15.17
C PRO A 299 -6.73 28.62 15.17
N LEU A 300 -7.46 28.43 16.27
CA LEU A 300 -8.50 27.42 16.35
C LEU A 300 -9.82 28.06 15.95
N ARG A 301 -10.44 27.55 14.88
CA ARG A 301 -11.81 27.89 14.51
C ARG A 301 -12.68 26.68 14.84
N THR A 302 -13.81 26.93 15.48
CA THR A 302 -14.79 25.97 16.03
C THR A 302 -15.47 25.05 14.99
N ALA A 303 -14.87 24.78 13.83
CA ALA A 303 -15.49 24.00 12.75
C ALA A 303 -14.51 23.17 11.87
N SER A 304 -13.27 22.93 12.29
CA SER A 304 -12.37 21.99 11.57
C SER A 304 -11.88 20.89 12.51
N PRO A 305 -12.23 19.61 12.28
CA PRO A 305 -11.87 18.49 13.16
C PRO A 305 -10.37 18.14 13.12
N GLU A 306 -9.65 18.63 12.13
CA GLU A 306 -8.21 18.43 11.98
C GLU A 306 -7.55 19.78 11.67
N ALA A 307 -6.53 20.15 12.43
CA ALA A 307 -5.61 21.24 12.11
C ALA A 307 -4.20 20.66 11.98
N SER A 308 -3.31 21.32 11.23
CA SER A 308 -1.91 20.89 11.17
C SER A 308 -0.95 22.05 11.16
N VAL A 309 0.24 21.83 11.71
CA VAL A 309 1.34 22.79 11.68
C VAL A 309 2.59 22.14 11.14
N SER A 310 3.31 22.85 10.28
CA SER A 310 4.55 22.37 9.68
C SER A 310 5.73 23.22 10.14
N PHE A 311 6.75 22.61 10.73
CA PHE A 311 8.08 23.18 10.94
C PHE A 311 8.98 22.81 9.77
N THR A 312 9.53 23.77 9.03
CA THR A 312 10.32 23.54 7.81
C THR A 312 11.71 24.13 7.96
N ASN A 313 12.65 23.73 7.08
CA ASN A 313 14.04 24.20 7.09
C ASN A 313 14.76 23.94 8.42
N LEU A 314 14.41 22.81 9.06
CA LEU A 314 14.91 22.43 10.37
C LEU A 314 16.39 22.02 10.34
N GLN A 315 17.19 22.58 11.25
CA GLN A 315 18.57 22.17 11.48
C GLN A 315 18.69 21.48 12.84
N LEU A 316 18.05 20.31 12.95
CA LEU A 316 18.08 19.51 14.16
C LEU A 316 19.32 18.60 14.19
N LEU A 317 19.88 18.42 15.38
CA LEU A 317 20.91 17.42 15.63
C LEU A 317 20.26 16.02 15.71
N PRO A 318 21.03 14.94 15.50
CA PRO A 318 20.50 13.60 15.69
C PRO A 318 20.08 13.35 17.15
N GLY A 319 18.96 12.67 17.35
CA GLY A 319 18.45 12.30 18.68
C GLY A 319 16.93 12.33 18.79
N GLU A 320 16.44 12.19 20.02
CA GLU A 320 15.01 12.18 20.33
C GLU A 320 14.44 13.59 20.54
N TYR A 321 13.26 13.81 19.98
CA TYR A 321 12.52 15.05 20.01
C TYR A 321 11.09 14.84 20.47
N GLU A 322 10.49 15.91 20.96
CA GLU A 322 9.13 15.95 21.44
C GLU A 322 8.44 17.18 20.85
N VAL A 323 7.18 16.99 20.49
CA VAL A 323 6.26 18.06 20.17
C VAL A 323 5.24 18.14 21.30
N ALA A 324 5.10 19.29 21.93
CA ALA A 324 4.03 19.56 22.88
C ALA A 324 3.02 20.53 22.26
N ALA A 325 1.73 20.31 22.49
CA ALA A 325 0.68 21.21 22.02
C ALA A 325 -0.27 21.54 23.18
N LYS A 326 -0.66 22.81 23.27
CA LYS A 326 -1.61 23.32 24.27
C LYS A 326 -2.55 24.34 23.64
N VAL A 327 -3.75 24.47 24.18
CA VAL A 327 -4.67 25.56 23.80
C VAL A 327 -4.45 26.74 24.73
N VAL A 328 -4.44 27.95 24.18
CA VAL A 328 -4.41 29.19 24.96
C VAL A 328 -5.54 30.11 24.50
N ASP A 329 -6.02 30.95 25.42
CA ASP A 329 -6.94 32.04 25.09
C ASP A 329 -6.22 33.22 24.40
N ARG A 330 -6.97 34.29 24.16
CA ARG A 330 -6.45 35.51 23.53
C ARG A 330 -5.33 36.18 24.34
N ASP A 331 -5.35 36.02 25.66
CA ASP A 331 -4.39 36.63 26.59
C ASP A 331 -3.19 35.69 26.86
N GLY A 332 -3.19 34.49 26.28
CA GLY A 332 -2.12 33.50 26.40
C GLY A 332 -2.26 32.57 27.60
N GLN A 333 -3.39 32.62 28.32
CA GLN A 333 -3.66 31.71 29.41
C GLN A 333 -4.06 30.33 28.86
N GLN A 334 -3.43 29.27 29.37
CA GLN A 334 -3.70 27.91 28.92
C GLN A 334 -5.14 27.49 29.26
N ILE A 335 -5.82 26.90 28.28
CA ILE A 335 -7.12 26.26 28.40
C ILE A 335 -6.88 24.75 28.32
N GLY A 336 -7.22 24.02 29.38
CA GLY A 336 -7.14 22.56 29.37
C GLY A 336 -5.74 21.96 29.52
N ALA A 337 -5.68 20.64 29.31
CA ALA A 337 -4.44 19.90 29.33
C ALA A 337 -3.77 19.93 27.95
N GLY A 338 -2.44 20.11 27.94
CA GLY A 338 -1.65 19.92 26.73
C GLY A 338 -1.42 18.44 26.46
N SER A 339 -1.04 18.10 25.23
CA SER A 339 -0.50 16.78 24.90
C SER A 339 0.92 16.88 24.41
N SER A 340 1.60 15.73 24.30
CA SER A 340 2.85 15.63 23.57
C SER A 340 2.97 14.35 22.75
N GLY A 341 3.78 14.44 21.70
CA GLY A 341 4.15 13.32 20.84
C GLY A 341 5.65 13.30 20.60
N LYS A 342 6.24 12.11 20.47
CA LYS A 342 7.69 11.92 20.35
C LYS A 342 8.08 11.46 18.95
N PHE A 343 9.28 11.83 18.52
CA PHE A 343 9.89 11.32 17.29
C PHE A 343 11.42 11.36 17.37
N SER A 344 12.07 10.48 16.60
CA SER A 344 13.53 10.45 16.48
C SER A 344 13.99 11.20 15.23
N TRP A 345 15.05 12.00 15.34
CA TRP A 345 15.74 12.64 14.22
C TRP A 345 17.05 11.90 13.91
N PRO A 346 17.21 11.32 12.72
CA PRO A 346 18.32 10.45 12.39
C PRO A 346 19.61 11.26 12.19
N GLN A 347 20.74 10.55 12.30
CA GLN A 347 22.01 11.06 11.81
C GLN A 347 21.91 11.26 10.30
N GLU A 348 22.25 12.47 9.81
CA GLU A 348 22.41 12.68 8.37
C GLU A 348 23.37 11.60 7.84
N LEU A 349 22.92 10.84 6.84
CA LEU A 349 23.77 9.89 6.13
C LEU A 349 24.88 10.68 5.46
N SER A 350 26.01 10.86 6.15
CA SER A 350 27.21 11.39 5.53
C SER A 350 27.79 10.30 4.66
N TRP A 351 28.08 10.62 3.40
CA TRP A 351 28.90 9.77 2.56
C TRP A 351 30.19 9.47 3.32
N PRO A 352 30.60 8.21 3.51
CA PRO A 352 31.79 7.90 4.26
C PRO A 352 32.98 8.65 3.66
N GLY A 353 33.83 9.25 4.50
CA GLY A 353 35.02 10.02 4.08
C GLY A 353 36.03 9.26 3.19
N GLN A 354 35.76 7.98 2.91
CA GLN A 354 36.45 7.14 1.94
C GLN A 354 36.11 7.47 0.47
N THR A 355 35.09 8.30 0.18
CA THR A 355 34.71 8.71 -1.19
C THR A 355 35.63 9.77 -1.81
N ALA A 356 36.53 10.39 -1.04
CA ALA A 356 37.43 11.45 -1.52
C ALA A 356 38.36 11.02 -2.67
N LYS A 357 38.54 9.71 -2.91
CA LYS A 357 39.33 9.14 -4.02
C LYS A 357 38.48 8.60 -5.17
N MET A 358 37.15 8.63 -5.06
CA MET A 358 36.25 8.05 -6.06
C MET A 358 35.91 9.08 -7.14
N LYS A 359 35.85 8.64 -8.40
CA LYS A 359 35.51 9.52 -9.52
C LYS A 359 34.01 9.45 -9.77
N VAL A 360 33.29 10.50 -9.36
CA VAL A 360 31.89 10.68 -9.71
C VAL A 360 31.80 11.03 -11.20
N LEU A 361 31.15 10.18 -11.99
CA LEU A 361 30.98 10.39 -13.42
C LEU A 361 29.73 11.22 -13.72
N ASN A 362 28.70 11.07 -12.91
CA ASN A 362 27.47 11.88 -12.91
C ASN A 362 26.73 11.70 -11.58
N ASN A 363 25.52 12.27 -11.46
CA ASN A 363 24.68 12.23 -10.25
C ASN A 363 24.35 10.82 -9.73
N LEU A 364 24.54 9.78 -10.54
CA LEU A 364 24.12 8.41 -10.27
C LEU A 364 25.29 7.42 -10.26
N VAL A 365 26.31 7.67 -11.07
CA VAL A 365 27.37 6.69 -11.35
C VAL A 365 28.69 7.13 -10.72
N THR A 366 29.19 6.30 -9.82
CA THR A 366 30.52 6.46 -9.23
C THR A 366 31.45 5.39 -9.77
N GLU A 367 32.55 5.78 -10.39
CA GLU A 367 33.60 4.88 -10.84
C GLU A 367 34.43 4.39 -9.64
N LEU A 368 34.41 3.09 -9.41
CA LEU A 368 35.15 2.41 -8.34
C LEU A 368 36.48 1.83 -8.83
N LEU A 369 36.55 1.46 -10.12
CA LEU A 369 37.74 0.95 -10.79
C LEU A 369 37.66 1.23 -12.29
N ASN A 370 38.77 1.61 -12.92
CA ASN A 370 38.88 1.74 -14.38
C ASN A 370 40.32 1.47 -14.81
N VAL A 371 40.56 0.26 -15.33
CA VAL A 371 41.88 -0.21 -15.73
C VAL A 371 41.90 -0.42 -17.24
N LYS A 372 42.85 0.22 -17.91
CA LYS A 372 43.17 -0.02 -19.33
C LYS A 372 44.23 -1.11 -19.42
N LEU A 373 44.04 -2.05 -20.34
CA LEU A 373 44.93 -3.19 -20.59
C LEU A 373 45.33 -3.93 -19.29
N PRO A 374 44.37 -4.54 -18.56
CA PRO A 374 44.66 -5.17 -17.29
C PRO A 374 45.50 -6.44 -17.51
N ALA A 375 46.77 -6.39 -17.11
CA ALA A 375 47.72 -7.50 -17.19
C ALA A 375 47.69 -8.43 -15.97
N GLY A 376 47.18 -7.93 -14.82
CA GLY A 376 47.12 -8.68 -13.58
C GLY A 376 46.11 -9.84 -13.62
N SER A 377 46.26 -10.76 -12.65
CA SER A 377 45.26 -11.78 -12.32
C SER A 377 44.28 -11.30 -11.24
N GLU A 378 44.51 -10.12 -10.66
CA GLU A 378 43.70 -9.60 -9.57
C GLU A 378 43.67 -8.07 -9.53
N TYR A 379 42.51 -7.51 -9.17
CA TYR A 379 42.30 -6.09 -8.89
C TYR A 379 41.36 -5.92 -7.69
N THR A 380 41.42 -4.79 -6.99
CA THR A 380 40.53 -4.49 -5.86
C THR A 380 39.76 -3.20 -6.09
N PHE A 381 38.58 -3.11 -5.48
CA PHE A 381 37.78 -1.88 -5.44
C PHE A 381 37.04 -1.79 -4.11
N THR A 382 36.59 -0.59 -3.72
CA THR A 382 35.78 -0.39 -2.51
C THR A 382 34.38 0.04 -2.88
N ASN A 383 33.38 -0.72 -2.46
CA ASN A 383 31.98 -0.37 -2.60
C ASN A 383 31.56 0.60 -1.47
N PRO A 384 31.15 1.84 -1.77
CA PRO A 384 30.87 2.85 -0.74
C PRO A 384 29.61 2.57 0.09
N ARG A 385 28.73 1.69 -0.39
CA ARG A 385 27.47 1.32 0.26
C ARG A 385 27.09 -0.10 -0.14
N GLU A 386 26.26 -0.75 0.65
CA GLU A 386 25.60 -1.96 0.20
C GLU A 386 24.71 -1.64 -1.04
N GLY A 387 24.76 -2.50 -2.06
CA GLY A 387 23.94 -2.33 -3.26
C GLY A 387 24.52 -2.94 -4.53
N TRP A 388 23.82 -2.70 -5.64
CA TRP A 388 24.26 -3.11 -6.97
C TRP A 388 25.52 -2.39 -7.42
N VAL A 389 26.51 -3.19 -7.83
CA VAL A 389 27.73 -2.80 -8.50
C VAL A 389 27.70 -3.37 -9.91
N PHE A 390 28.14 -2.56 -10.86
CA PHE A 390 28.25 -2.90 -12.26
C PHE A 390 29.72 -3.15 -12.62
N VAL A 391 30.00 -4.32 -13.19
CA VAL A 391 31.31 -4.73 -13.69
C VAL A 391 31.21 -4.85 -15.20
N ALA A 392 32.05 -4.13 -15.94
CA ALA A 392 32.14 -4.22 -17.38
C ALA A 392 33.57 -4.52 -17.81
N SER A 393 33.73 -5.35 -18.81
CA SER A 393 35.04 -5.67 -19.35
C SER A 393 35.01 -5.85 -20.86
N THR A 394 36.05 -5.35 -21.52
CA THR A 394 36.24 -5.50 -22.96
C THR A 394 37.43 -6.41 -23.20
N ALA A 395 37.26 -7.49 -23.97
CA ALA A 395 38.33 -8.42 -24.30
C ALA A 395 38.30 -8.84 -25.78
N ARG A 396 39.48 -9.15 -26.31
CA ARG A 396 39.65 -9.89 -27.55
C ARG A 396 39.98 -11.34 -27.24
N VAL A 397 39.18 -12.25 -27.77
CA VAL A 397 39.33 -13.69 -27.58
C VAL A 397 39.62 -14.31 -28.94
N ASN A 398 40.76 -14.99 -29.06
CA ASN A 398 41.12 -15.76 -30.25
C ASN A 398 40.50 -17.17 -30.17
N THR A 399 40.43 -17.89 -31.28
CA THR A 399 39.93 -19.28 -31.31
C THR A 399 40.64 -20.16 -30.27
N GLY A 400 39.86 -20.87 -29.45
CA GLY A 400 40.28 -21.73 -28.35
C GLY A 400 40.65 -21.00 -27.06
N ALA A 401 40.55 -19.66 -27.01
CA ALA A 401 40.83 -18.87 -25.80
C ALA A 401 39.54 -18.57 -25.01
N ARG A 402 39.71 -18.31 -23.71
CA ARG A 402 38.60 -17.91 -22.83
C ARG A 402 39.12 -17.08 -21.65
N LEU A 403 38.33 -16.13 -21.17
CA LEU A 403 38.69 -15.31 -20.01
C LEU A 403 37.50 -15.20 -19.05
N TRP A 404 37.76 -15.40 -17.77
CA TRP A 404 36.75 -15.29 -16.72
C TRP A 404 37.13 -14.21 -15.71
N ILE A 405 36.12 -13.51 -15.19
CA ILE A 405 36.27 -12.55 -14.11
C ILE A 405 35.34 -12.95 -12.97
N GLY A 406 35.88 -13.17 -11.77
CA GLY A 406 35.13 -13.42 -10.54
C GLY A 406 35.10 -12.18 -9.64
N VAL A 407 34.11 -12.10 -8.75
CA VAL A 407 34.00 -11.09 -7.67
C VAL A 407 33.96 -11.85 -6.34
N ASP A 408 34.90 -11.58 -5.44
CA ASP A 408 35.10 -12.25 -4.14
C ASP A 408 35.07 -13.78 -4.18
N SER A 409 35.37 -14.32 -5.35
CA SER A 409 35.36 -15.74 -5.68
C SER A 409 36.50 -16.02 -6.65
N THR A 410 36.85 -17.31 -6.81
CA THR A 410 37.77 -17.69 -7.86
C THR A 410 37.06 -17.57 -9.22
N ALA A 411 37.76 -17.02 -10.21
CA ALA A 411 37.15 -16.75 -11.51
C ALA A 411 36.65 -18.02 -12.25
N ARG A 412 37.09 -19.22 -11.86
CA ARG A 412 36.65 -20.48 -12.49
C ARG A 412 35.48 -21.17 -11.79
N GLU A 413 35.21 -20.86 -10.53
CA GLU A 413 34.11 -21.48 -9.76
C GLU A 413 32.82 -20.68 -9.87
N ALA A 414 32.90 -19.34 -9.93
CA ALA A 414 31.74 -18.46 -9.97
C ALA A 414 32.02 -17.17 -10.77
N ALA A 415 32.34 -17.31 -12.06
CA ALA A 415 32.58 -16.18 -12.95
C ALA A 415 31.35 -15.25 -13.00
N VAL A 416 31.56 -13.95 -12.85
CA VAL A 416 30.55 -12.92 -13.11
C VAL A 416 30.56 -12.50 -14.56
N ILE A 417 31.72 -12.56 -15.22
CA ILE A 417 31.88 -12.33 -16.65
C ILE A 417 32.67 -13.48 -17.26
N ASP A 418 32.22 -13.93 -18.42
CA ASP A 418 32.85 -14.97 -19.22
C ASP A 418 32.97 -14.50 -20.67
N HIS A 419 34.21 -14.38 -21.13
CA HIS A 419 34.57 -14.02 -22.50
C HIS A 419 34.97 -15.28 -23.27
N GLY A 420 34.05 -15.79 -24.08
CA GLY A 420 34.27 -16.86 -25.05
C GLY A 420 34.12 -16.39 -26.50
N GLU A 421 34.33 -17.28 -27.46
CA GLU A 421 34.28 -16.96 -28.91
C GLU A 421 32.93 -16.40 -29.38
N GLU A 422 31.83 -16.80 -28.74
CA GLU A 422 30.48 -16.39 -29.11
C GLU A 422 30.00 -15.10 -28.40
N GLN A 423 30.81 -14.56 -27.48
CA GLN A 423 30.42 -13.38 -26.69
C GLN A 423 30.83 -12.08 -27.37
N PRO A 424 30.04 -11.00 -27.20
CA PRO A 424 30.45 -9.68 -27.69
C PRO A 424 31.76 -9.23 -27.03
N PRO A 425 32.57 -8.39 -27.70
CA PRO A 425 33.84 -7.93 -27.15
C PRO A 425 33.71 -7.26 -25.78
N THR A 426 32.59 -6.60 -25.49
CA THR A 426 32.29 -6.05 -24.17
C THR A 426 31.18 -6.85 -23.51
N VAL A 427 31.46 -7.33 -22.29
CA VAL A 427 30.52 -8.07 -21.46
C VAL A 427 30.36 -7.36 -20.12
N GLU A 428 29.14 -7.39 -19.60
CA GLU A 428 28.73 -6.65 -18.42
C GLU A 428 28.00 -7.58 -17.45
N ALA A 429 28.19 -7.34 -16.15
CA ALA A 429 27.53 -8.08 -15.09
C ALA A 429 27.23 -7.18 -13.90
N MET A 430 26.10 -7.45 -13.24
CA MET A 430 25.73 -6.78 -12.00
C MET A 430 25.86 -7.73 -10.80
N ARG A 431 26.35 -7.22 -9.68
CA ARG A 431 26.39 -7.95 -8.41
C ARG A 431 25.94 -7.05 -7.27
N PHE A 432 25.04 -7.57 -6.44
CA PHE A 432 24.68 -6.91 -5.19
C PHE A 432 25.75 -7.26 -4.17
N LEU A 433 26.43 -6.23 -3.65
CA LEU A 433 27.58 -6.39 -2.77
C LEU A 433 27.39 -5.57 -1.49
N PRO A 434 27.87 -6.06 -0.33
CA PRO A 434 27.99 -5.27 0.89
C PRO A 434 28.81 -3.98 0.67
N ALA A 435 28.74 -3.06 1.64
CA ALA A 435 29.70 -1.96 1.70
C ALA A 435 31.08 -2.51 2.11
N GLY A 436 32.16 -1.97 1.52
CA GLY A 436 33.53 -2.35 1.88
C GLY A 436 34.41 -2.78 0.70
N PRO A 437 35.61 -3.33 0.98
CA PRO A 437 36.54 -3.75 -0.06
C PRO A 437 36.11 -5.07 -0.72
N HIS A 438 36.29 -5.15 -2.03
CA HIS A 438 36.01 -6.32 -2.87
C HIS A 438 37.18 -6.63 -3.80
N ARG A 439 37.28 -7.90 -4.21
CA ARG A 439 38.34 -8.43 -5.08
C ARG A 439 37.76 -8.91 -6.40
N LEU A 440 38.38 -8.49 -7.50
CA LEU A 440 38.19 -9.07 -8.83
C LEU A 440 39.32 -10.05 -9.13
N THR A 441 38.97 -11.28 -9.49
CA THR A 441 39.94 -12.30 -9.93
C THR A 441 39.79 -12.53 -11.43
N ILE A 442 40.90 -12.72 -12.16
CA ILE A 442 40.90 -12.91 -13.61
C ILE A 442 41.63 -14.21 -13.96
N ALA A 443 40.90 -15.15 -14.58
CA ALA A 443 41.47 -16.37 -15.12
C ALA A 443 41.48 -16.33 -16.65
N ARG A 444 42.52 -16.89 -17.26
CA ARG A 444 42.69 -16.94 -18.72
C ARG A 444 42.98 -18.37 -19.17
N GLN A 445 42.46 -18.75 -20.31
CA GLN A 445 42.81 -19.95 -21.06
C GLN A 445 43.22 -19.52 -22.47
N GLY A 446 44.36 -20.02 -22.96
CA GLY A 446 44.94 -19.52 -24.20
C GLY A 446 45.55 -18.13 -24.04
N LYS A 447 45.41 -17.28 -25.06
CA LYS A 447 45.96 -15.91 -25.09
C LYS A 447 44.91 -14.83 -25.38
N PRO A 448 43.83 -14.71 -24.58
CA PRO A 448 42.90 -13.60 -24.72
C PRO A 448 43.54 -12.31 -24.19
N VAL A 449 43.16 -11.18 -24.78
CA VAL A 449 43.63 -9.84 -24.35
C VAL A 449 42.47 -9.13 -23.68
N LEU A 450 42.60 -8.86 -22.38
CA LEU A 450 41.68 -7.97 -21.67
C LEU A 450 42.11 -6.53 -21.96
N GLU A 451 41.24 -5.76 -22.59
CA GLU A 451 41.53 -4.39 -23.04
C GLU A 451 41.06 -3.34 -22.05
N LYS A 452 39.97 -3.66 -21.33
CA LYS A 452 39.38 -2.74 -20.35
C LYS A 452 38.67 -3.50 -19.24
N LEU A 453 38.76 -2.98 -18.03
CA LEU A 453 38.01 -3.44 -16.86
C LEU A 453 37.50 -2.24 -16.07
N VAL A 454 36.19 -2.15 -15.90
CA VAL A 454 35.52 -1.05 -15.21
C VAL A 454 34.60 -1.60 -14.13
N VAL A 455 34.62 -0.97 -12.96
CA VAL A 455 33.66 -1.20 -11.88
C VAL A 455 33.01 0.13 -11.51
N ARG A 456 31.69 0.12 -11.39
CA ARG A 456 30.90 1.30 -11.04
C ARG A 456 29.88 0.96 -9.96
N ALA A 457 29.80 1.81 -8.94
CA ALA A 457 28.60 1.88 -8.14
C ALA A 457 27.55 2.62 -8.96
N ILE A 458 26.41 1.96 -9.16
CA ILE A 458 25.23 2.54 -9.80
C ILE A 458 24.14 2.67 -8.72
N PRO A 459 23.16 3.58 -8.86
CA PRO A 459 22.10 3.66 -7.87
C PRO A 459 21.28 2.36 -7.91
N HIS A 460 20.52 2.10 -6.85
CA HIS A 460 19.39 1.19 -6.99
C HIS A 460 18.39 1.80 -7.96
N LEU A 461 18.38 1.30 -9.19
CA LEU A 461 17.32 1.58 -10.14
C LEU A 461 16.13 0.66 -9.83
N ALA A 462 15.26 1.07 -8.91
CA ALA A 462 13.92 0.49 -8.78
C ALA A 462 12.91 1.36 -9.57
N TYR A 463 12.45 0.87 -10.72
CA TYR A 463 11.34 1.48 -11.45
C TYR A 463 10.05 1.23 -10.68
N SER A 464 9.70 2.16 -9.79
CA SER A 464 8.35 2.23 -9.21
C SER A 464 7.49 3.03 -10.19
N GLY A 465 6.75 2.33 -11.06
CA GLY A 465 5.75 2.98 -11.93
C GLY A 465 5.55 2.41 -13.33
N PHE A 466 6.33 1.42 -13.78
CA PHE A 466 5.91 0.69 -14.98
C PHE A 466 4.82 -0.32 -14.60
N PRO A 467 3.64 -0.27 -15.23
CA PRO A 467 2.67 -1.33 -15.04
C PRO A 467 3.29 -2.60 -15.59
N ARG A 468 3.49 -3.63 -14.74
CA ARG A 468 3.77 -4.98 -15.24
C ARG A 468 2.57 -5.38 -16.10
N THR A 469 2.69 -5.21 -17.42
CA THR A 469 1.70 -5.63 -18.40
C THR A 469 2.42 -6.31 -19.53
N SER A 470 1.79 -7.36 -20.06
CA SER A 470 2.16 -8.13 -21.24
C SER A 470 1.95 -7.36 -22.56
N ARG A 471 1.77 -6.03 -22.53
CA ARG A 471 1.37 -5.21 -23.69
C ARG A 471 2.41 -4.18 -24.15
N ILE A 472 3.70 -4.39 -23.87
CA ILE A 472 4.74 -3.64 -24.57
C ILE A 472 5.06 -4.37 -25.86
N LYS A 473 4.62 -3.81 -27.00
CA LYS A 473 5.09 -4.30 -28.31
C LYS A 473 6.61 -4.13 -28.35
N ASN A 474 7.30 -5.16 -28.84
CA ASN A 474 8.73 -5.11 -29.05
C ASN A 474 9.04 -4.01 -30.08
N HIS A 475 9.48 -2.85 -29.61
CA HIS A 475 9.79 -1.69 -30.45
C HIS A 475 11.26 -1.64 -30.88
N GLY A 476 12.00 -2.75 -30.72
CA GLY A 476 13.44 -2.79 -30.93
C GLY A 476 14.20 -2.34 -29.67
N PRO A 477 15.52 -2.13 -29.78
CA PRO A 477 16.37 -1.80 -28.64
C PRO A 477 15.95 -0.47 -28.01
N TYR A 478 15.91 -0.43 -26.67
CA TYR A 478 15.73 0.78 -25.88
C TYR A 478 17.03 1.58 -25.85
N ASP A 479 17.41 2.15 -26.99
CA ASP A 479 18.60 2.96 -27.17
C ASP A 479 18.33 4.46 -26.91
N TRP A 480 19.39 5.26 -27.02
CA TRP A 480 19.33 6.70 -26.76
C TRP A 480 18.34 7.43 -27.67
N GLU A 481 18.17 6.97 -28.91
CA GLU A 481 17.29 7.58 -29.90
C GLU A 481 15.81 7.38 -29.53
N TYR A 482 15.46 6.19 -29.02
CA TYR A 482 14.13 5.92 -28.47
C TYR A 482 13.82 6.81 -27.25
N LEU A 483 14.77 6.97 -26.34
CA LEU A 483 14.59 7.74 -25.10
C LEU A 483 14.47 9.26 -25.35
N GLU A 484 15.17 9.78 -26.36
CA GLU A 484 15.12 11.18 -26.77
C GLU A 484 13.82 11.50 -27.54
N LYS A 485 13.43 10.63 -28.48
CA LYS A 485 12.20 10.77 -29.29
C LYS A 485 10.92 10.87 -28.46
N HIS A 486 10.91 10.24 -27.29
CA HIS A 486 9.76 10.22 -26.39
C HIS A 486 9.87 11.21 -25.23
N ASP A 487 10.81 12.16 -25.30
CA ASP A 487 11.02 13.25 -24.34
C ASP A 487 11.28 12.77 -22.89
N ILE A 488 11.70 11.51 -22.76
CA ILE A 488 11.98 10.86 -21.47
C ILE A 488 13.29 11.38 -20.89
N LEU A 489 14.29 11.63 -21.74
CA LEU A 489 15.56 12.24 -21.32
C LEU A 489 15.41 13.67 -20.81
N ALA A 490 14.44 14.43 -21.34
CA ALA A 490 14.17 15.80 -20.92
C ALA A 490 13.46 15.88 -19.55
N THR A 491 12.85 14.77 -19.10
CA THR A 491 11.99 14.72 -17.91
C THR A 491 12.56 13.83 -16.79
N ALA A 492 13.60 13.04 -17.04
CA ALA A 492 14.13 12.06 -16.09
C ALA A 492 15.54 12.41 -15.59
N ASN A 493 15.66 12.80 -14.32
CA ASN A 493 16.96 13.06 -13.66
C ASN A 493 17.25 12.19 -12.43
N THR A 494 16.32 11.36 -11.92
CA THR A 494 16.50 10.38 -10.81
C THR A 494 15.23 9.51 -10.69
N MET A 495 15.35 8.25 -10.26
CA MET A 495 14.19 7.45 -9.84
C MET A 495 13.86 7.68 -8.37
N VAL A 496 12.65 8.17 -8.13
CA VAL A 496 12.08 8.42 -6.81
C VAL A 496 11.42 7.13 -6.31
N GLY A 497 12.00 6.51 -5.28
CA GLY A 497 11.23 5.66 -4.37
C GLY A 497 10.55 6.58 -3.37
N ARG A 498 9.21 6.53 -3.26
CA ARG A 498 8.54 7.14 -2.11
C ARG A 498 8.77 6.29 -0.88
N ILE A 499 9.25 6.92 0.19
CA ILE A 499 8.94 6.53 1.56
C ILE A 499 7.49 6.93 1.82
#